data_AF-A0AAN6JV49-F1
#
_entry.id   AF-A0AAN6JV49-F1
#
_cell.length_a   1.000
_cell.length_b   1.000
_cell.length_c   1.000
_cell.angle_alpha   90.00
_cell.angle_beta   90.00
_cell.angle_gamma   90.00
#
_symmetry.space_group_name_H-M   'P 1'
#
loop_
_entity.id
_entity.type
_entity.pdbx_description
1 polymer ?
#
loop_
_entity_poly.entity_id
_entity_poly.type
_entity_poly.pdbx_seq_one_letter_code
_entity_poly.pdbx_strand_id
1 'polypeptide(L)'
;YHDTKALEDLPGFGQWYCVECAKWFESETNLVQHAKGKPHKRRVRQLKEEPYSQKEAEAATGLTTDNGKRTGDAEKMEVEVAVDEVT
;
A
#
# COMPACT_ATOMS: atom_id res chain seq x y z
N TYR A 1 7.20 7.76 -8.61
CA TYR A 1 8.41 8.12 -7.83
C TYR A 1 9.68 7.93 -8.66
N HIS A 2 9.74 6.92 -9.53
CA HIS A 2 10.80 6.81 -10.53
C HIS A 2 10.84 8.05 -11.45
N ASP A 3 9.67 8.54 -11.86
CA ASP A 3 9.55 9.65 -12.82
C ASP A 3 9.51 11.03 -12.16
N THR A 4 9.60 11.11 -10.83
CA THR A 4 9.53 12.39 -10.10
C THR A 4 10.88 13.10 -9.98
N LYS A 5 11.98 12.44 -10.37
CA LYS A 5 13.34 12.96 -10.27
C LYS A 5 14.03 12.84 -11.63
N ALA A 6 14.87 13.80 -11.95
CA ALA A 6 15.66 13.78 -13.18
C ALA A 6 16.71 12.65 -13.11
N LEU A 7 17.05 12.05 -14.25
CA LEU A 7 17.93 10.87 -14.30
C LEU A 7 19.35 11.19 -13.84
N GLU A 8 19.81 12.39 -14.13
CA GLU A 8 21.11 12.94 -13.73
C GLU A 8 21.27 13.10 -12.21
N ASP A 9 20.17 13.26 -11.46
CA ASP A 9 20.19 13.42 -10.01
C ASP A 9 20.19 12.07 -9.27
N LEU A 10 19.96 10.97 -9.99
CA LEU A 10 19.78 9.64 -9.43
C LEU A 10 21.10 8.84 -9.51
N PRO A 11 21.49 8.13 -8.43
CA PRO A 11 22.60 7.19 -8.47
C PRO A 11 22.44 6.17 -9.60
N GLY A 12 23.51 5.94 -10.37
CA GLY A 12 23.48 5.01 -11.50
C GLY A 12 22.47 5.38 -12.59
N PHE A 13 22.18 6.68 -12.77
CA PHE A 13 21.17 7.20 -13.71
C PHE A 13 19.78 6.57 -13.53
N GLY A 14 19.44 6.19 -12.29
CA GLY A 14 18.16 5.57 -12.00
C GLY A 14 17.99 4.15 -12.57
N GLN A 15 19.07 3.43 -12.86
CA GLN A 15 18.98 2.06 -13.37
C GLN A 15 18.79 1.03 -12.25
N TRP A 16 19.43 1.22 -11.10
CA TRP A 16 19.48 0.21 -10.04
C TRP A 16 18.65 0.65 -8.83
N TYR A 17 17.41 0.18 -8.74
CA TYR A 17 16.48 0.53 -7.66
C TYR A 17 15.92 -0.67 -6.92
N CYS A 18 15.89 -0.60 -5.59
CA CYS A 18 15.16 -1.53 -4.75
C CYS A 18 13.81 -0.93 -4.34
N VAL A 19 12.72 -1.58 -4.76
CA VAL A 19 11.35 -1.13 -4.51
C VAL A 19 10.98 -1.27 -3.02
N GLU A 20 11.42 -2.35 -2.38
CA GLU A 20 11.05 -2.65 -0.99
C GLU A 20 11.71 -1.67 0.00
N CYS A 21 12.93 -1.24 -0.31
CA CYS A 21 13.71 -0.31 0.50
C CYS A 21 13.65 1.14 0.02
N ALA A 22 12.97 1.41 -1.11
CA ALA A 22 12.89 2.71 -1.76
C ALA A 22 14.25 3.41 -1.93
N LYS A 23 15.27 2.66 -2.39
CA LYS A 23 16.66 3.11 -2.46
C LYS A 23 17.29 2.86 -3.83
N TRP A 24 18.03 3.86 -4.31
CA TRP A 24 18.84 3.81 -5.53
C TRP A 24 20.28 3.38 -5.23
N PHE A 25 20.89 2.66 -6.17
CA PHE A 25 22.26 2.18 -6.13
C PHE A 25 23.03 2.61 -7.37
N GLU A 26 24.36 2.70 -7.24
CA GLU A 26 25.24 3.09 -8.34
C GLU A 26 25.50 1.97 -9.37
N SER A 27 25.37 0.71 -8.96
CA SER A 27 25.73 -0.46 -9.77
C SER A 27 24.83 -1.67 -9.48
N GLU A 28 24.80 -2.61 -10.43
CA GLU A 28 24.08 -3.88 -10.29
C GLU A 28 24.57 -4.71 -9.10
N THR A 29 25.90 -4.80 -8.95
CA THR A 29 26.53 -5.63 -7.92
C THR A 29 26.11 -5.16 -6.52
N ASN A 30 26.00 -3.84 -6.32
CA ASN A 30 25.54 -3.25 -5.06
C ASN A 30 24.07 -3.57 -4.79
N LEU A 31 23.21 -3.54 -5.81
CA LEU A 31 21.80 -3.93 -5.68
C LEU A 31 21.66 -5.42 -5.33
N VAL A 32 22.43 -6.29 -5.98
CA VAL A 32 22.42 -7.74 -5.71
C VAL A 32 22.93 -8.03 -4.29
N GLN A 33 23.99 -7.36 -3.84
CA GLN A 33 24.49 -7.49 -2.47
C GLN A 33 23.48 -6.97 -1.45
N HIS A 34 22.83 -5.83 -1.74
CA HIS A 34 21.77 -5.28 -0.91
C HIS A 34 20.62 -6.27 -0.73
N ALA A 35 20.12 -6.86 -1.82
CA ALA A 35 19.01 -7.81 -1.80
C ALA A 35 19.31 -9.07 -0.96
N LYS A 36 20.56 -9.54 -0.98
CA LYS A 36 21.00 -10.69 -0.18
C LYS A 36 21.19 -10.34 1.31
N GLY A 37 21.36 -9.06 1.62
CA GLY A 37 21.63 -8.55 2.95
C GLY A 37 20.49 -8.72 3.96
N LYS A 38 20.86 -8.84 5.24
CA LYS A 38 19.92 -8.85 6.37
C LYS A 38 18.94 -7.65 6.41
N PRO A 39 19.36 -6.39 6.15
CA PRO A 39 18.43 -5.26 6.25
C PRO A 39 17.29 -5.35 5.23
N HIS A 40 17.59 -5.73 3.99
CA HIS A 40 16.59 -5.94 2.95
C HIS A 40 15.61 -7.05 3.33
N LYS A 41 16.12 -8.22 3.73
CA LYS A 41 15.27 -9.34 4.17
C LYS A 41 14.35 -8.99 5.34
N ARG A 42 14.81 -8.14 6.26
CA ARG A 42 13.97 -7.62 7.35
C ARG A 42 12.87 -6.72 6.82
N ARG A 43 13.17 -5.82 5.88
CA ARG A 43 12.18 -4.95 5.24
C ARG A 43 11.11 -5.75 4.50
N VAL A 44 11.52 -6.75 3.73
CA VAL A 44 10.59 -7.64 3.02
C VAL A 44 9.65 -8.38 3.97
N ARG A 45 10.12 -8.77 5.16
CA ARG A 45 9.25 -9.39 6.18
C ARG A 45 8.25 -8.39 6.75
N GLN A 46 8.69 -7.18 7.09
CA GLN A 46 7.79 -6.11 7.58
C GLN A 46 6.72 -5.74 6.55
N LEU A 47 7.04 -5.73 5.26
CA LEU A 47 6.09 -5.42 4.19
C LEU A 47 5.03 -6.51 3.96
N LYS A 48 5.21 -7.71 4.52
CA LYS A 48 4.20 -8.77 4.47
C LYS A 48 3.13 -8.61 5.54
N GLU A 49 3.46 -7.90 6.61
CA GLU A 49 2.51 -7.58 7.68
C GLU A 49 1.62 -6.42 7.21
N GLU A 50 0.38 -6.40 7.68
CA GLU A 50 -0.54 -5.32 7.34
C GLU A 50 0.04 -3.98 7.86
N PRO A 51 0.17 -2.96 6.99
CA PRO A 51 0.74 -1.70 7.41
C PRO A 51 -0.18 -1.02 8.40
N TYR A 52 0.39 -0.55 9.51
CA TYR A 52 -0.35 0.17 10.52
C TYR A 52 -1.18 1.29 9.91
N SER A 53 -2.48 1.27 10.20
CA SER A 53 -3.42 2.24 9.68
C SER A 53 -4.03 3.10 10.79
N GLN A 54 -4.37 4.34 10.47
CA GLN A 54 -5.02 5.25 11.42
C GLN A 54 -6.33 4.67 11.98
N LYS A 55 -7.06 3.90 11.16
CA LYS A 55 -8.29 3.23 11.57
C LYS A 55 -8.05 2.18 12.66
N GLU A 56 -6.94 1.46 12.60
CA GLU A 56 -6.55 0.52 13.66
C GLU A 56 -6.25 1.25 14.97
N ALA A 57 -5.61 2.42 14.89
CA ALA A 57 -5.34 3.28 16.05
C ALA A 57 -6.65 3.72 16.74
N GLU A 58 -7.59 4.20 15.93
CA GLU A 58 -8.89 4.67 16.38
C GLU A 58 -9.69 3.50 16.98
N ALA A 59 -9.73 2.35 16.31
CA ALA A 59 -10.38 1.15 16.82
C ALA A 59 -9.80 0.69 18.16
N ALA A 60 -8.47 0.75 18.34
CA ALA A 60 -7.81 0.39 19.59
C ALA A 60 -8.17 1.31 20.77
N THR A 61 -8.52 2.57 20.47
CA THR A 61 -9.00 3.55 21.48
C THR A 61 -10.54 3.57 21.61
N GLY A 62 -11.24 2.69 20.90
CA GLY A 62 -12.70 2.58 20.89
C GLY A 62 -13.40 3.65 20.03
N LEU A 63 -12.65 4.38 19.21
CA LEU A 63 -13.18 5.37 18.28
C LEU A 63 -13.49 4.67 16.95
N THR A 64 -14.73 4.78 16.48
CA THR A 64 -15.14 4.26 15.17
C THR A 64 -15.64 5.42 14.30
N THR A 65 -15.53 5.26 12.98
CA THR A 65 -16.08 6.25 12.05
C THR A 65 -17.56 5.95 11.81
N ASP A 66 -18.44 6.61 12.57
CA ASP A 66 -19.88 6.60 12.30
C ASP A 66 -20.18 7.51 11.11
N ASN A 67 -20.15 6.93 9.90
CA ASN A 67 -20.47 7.64 8.66
C ASN A 67 -21.99 7.80 8.43
N GLY A 68 -22.83 7.57 9.45
CA GLY A 68 -24.28 7.62 9.35
C GLY A 68 -24.85 6.60 8.35
N LYS A 69 -26.19 6.54 8.25
CA LYS A 69 -26.86 5.72 7.24
C LYS A 69 -26.70 6.43 5.89
N ARG A 70 -25.88 5.89 4.98
CA ARG A 70 -25.84 6.41 3.61
C ARG A 70 -27.20 6.22 2.99
N THR A 71 -27.79 7.30 2.49
CA THR A 71 -29.16 7.31 1.95
C THR A 71 -29.33 6.42 0.71
N GLY A 72 -28.25 5.93 0.10
CA GLY A 72 -28.28 5.03 -1.06
C GLY A 72 -28.26 3.53 -0.75
N ASP A 73 -28.02 3.11 0.49
CA ASP A 73 -28.06 1.67 0.85
C ASP A 73 -29.50 1.18 1.08
N ALA A 74 -30.45 2.09 1.36
CA ALA A 74 -31.88 1.77 1.39
C ALA A 74 -32.45 1.51 -0.01
N GLU A 75 -32.08 2.34 -0.99
CA GLU A 75 -32.55 2.24 -2.38
C GLU A 75 -32.09 0.95 -3.06
N LYS A 76 -30.87 0.46 -2.74
CA LYS A 76 -30.38 -0.83 -3.27
C LYS A 76 -31.09 -2.04 -2.67
N MET A 77 -31.42 -2.00 -1.38
CA MET A 77 -32.14 -3.09 -0.71
C MET A 77 -33.60 -3.16 -1.19
N GLU A 78 -34.22 -2.02 -1.50
CA GLU A 78 -35.56 -1.97 -2.09
C GLU A 78 -35.59 -2.53 -3.53
N VAL A 79 -34.56 -2.26 -4.33
CA VAL A 79 -34.45 -2.78 -5.70
C VAL A 79 -34.15 -4.29 -5.73
N GLU A 80 -33.32 -4.81 -4.83
CA GLU A 80 -33.07 -6.26 -4.75
C GLU A 80 -34.33 -7.04 -4.31
N VAL A 81 -35.07 -6.55 -3.32
CA VAL A 81 -36.32 -7.18 -2.85
C VAL A 81 -37.40 -7.17 -3.95
N ALA A 82 -37.47 -6.11 -4.78
CA ALA A 82 -38.44 -6.03 -5.87
C ALA A 82 -38.13 -6.96 -7.06
N VAL A 83 -36.86 -7.38 -7.24
CA VAL A 83 -36.46 -8.31 -8.31
C VAL A 83 -36.77 -9.75 -7.93
N ASP A 84 -36.64 -10.14 -6.66
CA ASP A 84 -36.99 -11.47 -6.16
C ASP A 84 -38.51 -11.73 -6.08
N GLU A 85 -39.36 -10.70 -5.99
CA GLU A 85 -40.84 -10.86 -5.92
C GLU A 85 -41.51 -11.01 -7.31
N VAL A 86 -40.75 -10.84 -8.41
CA VAL A 86 -41.25 -10.89 -9.80
C VAL A 86 -40.73 -12.12 -10.57
N THR A 87 -39.92 -12.97 -9.95
CA THR A 87 -39.49 -14.29 -10.46
C THR A 87 -40.22 -15.44 -9.77
#